data_AF-A0A948PRX1-F1
#
_entry.id   AF-A0A948PRX1-F1
#
_cell.length_a   1.000
_cell.length_b   1.000
_cell.length_c   1.000
_cell.angle_alpha   90.00
_cell.angle_beta   90.00
_cell.angle_gamma   90.00
#
_symmetry.space_group_name_H-M   'P 1'
#
loop_
_entity.id
_entity.type
_entity.pdbx_description
1 polymer ?
#
loop_
_entity_poly.entity_id
_entity_poly.type
_entity_poly.pdbx_seq_one_letter_code
_entity_poly.pdbx_strand_id
1 'polypeptide(L)'
;MALPKRKHSKARTGSRKAQWKIVAINYSLCSHCGHPRLPHTVCSNCGYYNNELVVSHLKEEIRAKRKERKQKEMAEEVEKKIEEEEKKKKKE
;
A
#
# COMPACT_ATOMS: atom_id res chain seq x y z
N MET A 1 25.41 -47.24 5.11
CA MET A 1 25.12 -45.83 4.74
C MET A 1 26.21 -45.32 3.82
N ALA A 2 25.87 -44.59 2.76
CA ALA A 2 26.87 -44.00 1.87
C ALA A 2 27.50 -42.77 2.54
N LEU A 3 28.82 -42.81 2.75
CA LEU A 3 29.60 -41.69 3.26
C LEU A 3 30.45 -41.08 2.15
N PRO A 4 30.64 -39.75 2.13
CA PRO A 4 31.51 -39.10 1.16
C PRO A 4 32.95 -39.59 1.35
N LYS A 5 33.55 -40.12 0.28
CA LYS A 5 34.93 -40.63 0.32
C LYS A 5 35.97 -39.53 0.60
N ARG A 6 35.70 -38.29 0.19
CA ARG A 6 36.57 -37.11 0.38
C ARG A 6 35.75 -35.83 0.59
N LYS A 7 36.37 -34.82 1.19
CA LYS A 7 35.81 -33.48 1.33
C LYS A 7 35.60 -32.83 -0.04
N HIS A 8 34.45 -32.18 -0.24
CA HIS A 8 34.20 -31.38 -1.45
C HIS A 8 35.12 -30.14 -1.48
N SER A 9 35.71 -29.88 -2.65
CA SER A 9 36.53 -28.70 -2.86
C SER A 9 35.71 -27.41 -2.75
N LYS A 10 36.39 -26.28 -2.46
CA LYS A 10 35.77 -24.95 -2.43
C LYS A 10 35.12 -24.62 -3.79
N ALA A 11 35.83 -24.91 -4.89
CA ALA A 11 35.33 -24.71 -6.25
C ALA A 11 34.02 -25.48 -6.50
N ARG A 12 33.98 -26.79 -6.19
CA ARG A 12 32.77 -27.62 -6.39
C ARG A 12 31.58 -27.12 -5.55
N THR A 13 31.85 -26.68 -4.31
CA THR A 13 30.82 -26.12 -3.45
C THR A 13 30.31 -24.78 -3.99
N GLY A 14 31.21 -23.92 -4.46
CA GLY A 14 30.89 -22.63 -5.07
C GLY A 14 30.04 -22.78 -6.32
N SER A 15 30.44 -23.64 -7.26
CA SER A 15 29.68 -23.91 -8.49
C SER A 15 28.27 -24.44 -8.19
N ARG A 16 28.13 -25.35 -7.22
CA ARG A 16 26.82 -25.86 -6.81
C ARG A 16 25.94 -24.75 -6.22
N LYS A 17 26.50 -23.88 -5.38
CA LYS A 17 25.77 -22.77 -4.75
C LYS A 17 25.46 -21.64 -5.74
N ALA A 18 26.19 -21.51 -6.85
CA ALA A 18 25.99 -20.45 -7.82
C ALA A 18 24.58 -20.48 -8.47
N GLN A 19 23.90 -21.63 -8.45
CA GLN A 19 22.53 -21.77 -8.94
C GLN A 19 21.47 -21.44 -7.86
N TRP A 20 21.84 -21.28 -6.59
CA TRP A 20 20.93 -20.97 -5.49
C TRP A 20 20.65 -19.47 -5.42
N LYS A 21 20.01 -18.93 -6.46
CA LYS A 21 19.66 -17.51 -6.56
C LYS A 21 18.21 -17.29 -6.14
N ILE A 22 17.97 -16.24 -5.35
CA ILE A 22 16.63 -15.77 -5.01
C ILE A 22 16.18 -14.82 -6.12
N VAL A 23 14.94 -14.97 -6.57
CA VAL A 23 14.32 -14.09 -7.57
C VAL A 23 13.50 -13.03 -6.87
N ALA A 24 13.59 -11.78 -7.33
CA ALA A 24 12.76 -10.69 -6.80
C ALA A 24 11.30 -10.90 -7.19
N ILE A 25 10.39 -10.63 -6.25
CA ILE A 25 8.95 -10.74 -6.48
C ILE A 25 8.47 -9.48 -7.22
N ASN A 26 7.61 -9.67 -8.23
CA ASN A 26 6.98 -8.58 -8.94
C ASN A 26 5.82 -8.00 -8.13
N TYR A 27 5.83 -6.69 -7.94
CA TYR A 27 4.73 -5.95 -7.31
C TYR A 27 3.93 -5.20 -8.35
N SER A 28 2.62 -5.08 -8.11
CA SER A 28 1.71 -4.22 -8.86
C SER A 28 1.18 -3.11 -7.96
N LEU A 29 0.87 -1.95 -8.54
CA LEU A 29 0.29 -0.85 -7.77
C LEU A 29 -1.19 -1.13 -7.47
N CYS A 30 -1.63 -0.78 -6.27
CA CYS A 30 -3.04 -0.84 -5.90
C CYS A 30 -3.81 0.35 -6.48
N SER A 31 -4.90 0.11 -7.21
CA SER A 31 -5.74 1.15 -7.82
C SER A 31 -6.43 2.08 -6.82
N HIS A 32 -6.63 1.65 -5.58
CA HIS A 32 -7.33 2.45 -4.56
C HIS A 32 -6.38 3.31 -3.70
N CYS A 33 -5.22 2.77 -3.29
CA CYS A 33 -4.32 3.45 -2.34
C CYS A 33 -2.90 3.70 -2.87
N GLY A 34 -2.59 3.31 -4.11
CA GLY A 34 -1.28 3.51 -4.74
C GLY A 34 -0.13 2.69 -4.12
N HIS A 35 -0.38 1.88 -3.10
CA HIS A 35 0.66 1.06 -2.47
C HIS A 35 1.01 -0.17 -3.33
N PRO A 36 2.29 -0.61 -3.33
CA PRO A 36 2.68 -1.86 -3.98
C PRO A 36 2.01 -3.04 -3.28
N ARG A 37 1.46 -3.96 -4.08
CA ARG A 37 0.81 -5.19 -3.65
C ARG A 37 1.22 -6.35 -4.53
N LEU A 38 1.04 -7.57 -4.02
CA LEU A 38 1.21 -8.76 -4.84
C LEU A 38 0.10 -8.82 -5.92
N PRO A 39 0.42 -9.30 -7.13
CA PRO A 39 -0.59 -9.52 -8.15
C PRO A 39 -1.58 -10.60 -7.70
N HIS A 40 -2.84 -10.48 -8.12
CA HIS A 40 -3.94 -11.40 -7.79
C HIS A 40 -4.28 -11.57 -6.30
N THR A 41 -3.72 -10.77 -5.40
CA THR A 41 -4.10 -10.78 -3.98
C THR A 41 -4.85 -9.51 -3.57
N VAL A 42 -5.58 -9.61 -2.46
CA VAL A 42 -6.14 -8.45 -1.76
C VAL A 42 -5.00 -7.55 -1.28
N CYS A 43 -5.19 -6.23 -1.35
CA CYS A 43 -4.21 -5.28 -0.82
C CYS A 43 -4.22 -5.28 0.72
N SER A 44 -3.08 -5.55 1.35
CA SER A 44 -2.96 -5.57 2.82
C SER A 44 -3.20 -4.21 3.48
N ASN A 45 -3.01 -3.10 2.76
CA ASN A 45 -3.19 -1.76 3.30
C ASN A 45 -4.65 -1.30 3.30
N CYS A 46 -5.40 -1.60 2.23
CA CYS A 46 -6.75 -1.07 2.05
C CYS A 46 -7.86 -2.13 1.98
N GLY A 47 -7.52 -3.42 1.94
CA GLY A 47 -8.49 -4.51 1.92
C GLY A 47 -9.31 -4.63 0.62
N TYR A 48 -8.94 -3.88 -0.42
CA TYR A 48 -9.62 -3.90 -1.72
C TYR A 48 -9.04 -4.95 -2.67
N TYR A 49 -9.93 -5.59 -3.43
CA TYR A 49 -9.64 -6.43 -4.59
C TYR A 49 -10.71 -6.16 -5.65
N ASN A 50 -10.30 -5.88 -6.90
CA ASN A 50 -11.21 -5.56 -8.01
C ASN A 50 -12.29 -4.52 -7.66
N ASN A 51 -11.88 -3.42 -7.02
CA ASN A 51 -12.75 -2.31 -6.58
C ASN A 51 -13.79 -2.65 -5.49
N GLU A 52 -13.81 -3.89 -5.01
CA GLU A 52 -14.65 -4.30 -3.90
C GLU A 52 -13.84 -4.41 -2.62
N LEU A 53 -14.45 -3.98 -1.51
CA LEU A 53 -13.86 -4.12 -0.19
C LEU A 53 -14.18 -5.52 0.36
N VAL A 54 -13.17 -6.38 0.36
CA VAL A 54 -13.34 -7.81 0.74
C VAL A 54 -13.12 -8.02 2.24
N VAL A 55 -12.25 -7.21 2.88
CA VAL A 55 -11.96 -7.35 4.31
C VAL A 55 -12.98 -6.59 5.16
N SER A 56 -13.76 -7.33 5.95
CA SER A 56 -14.89 -6.84 6.76
C SER A 56 -14.49 -5.88 7.88
N HIS A 57 -13.34 -6.11 8.55
CA HIS A 57 -12.93 -5.31 9.71
C HIS A 57 -12.32 -3.94 9.36
N LEU A 58 -11.84 -3.75 8.13
CA LEU A 58 -11.33 -2.44 7.66
C LEU A 58 -12.44 -1.49 7.18
N LYS A 59 -13.70 -1.97 7.16
CA LYS A 59 -14.87 -1.27 6.62
C LYS A 59 -15.25 -0.05 7.46
N GLU A 60 -15.05 -0.12 8.78
CA GLU A 60 -15.37 0.98 9.71
C GLU A 60 -14.30 2.07 9.68
N GLU A 61 -13.01 1.71 9.69
CA GLU A 61 -11.90 2.66 9.63
C GLU A 61 -11.89 3.46 8.32
N ILE A 62 -12.18 2.81 7.19
CA ILE A 62 -12.24 3.48 5.88
C ILE A 62 -13.45 4.43 5.80
N ARG A 63 -14.58 4.07 6.43
CA ARG A 63 -15.76 4.96 6.53
C ARG A 63 -15.47 6.17 7.42
N ALA A 64 -14.78 5.98 8.54
CA ALA A 64 -14.35 7.07 9.42
C ALA A 64 -13.41 8.04 8.70
N LYS A 65 -12.36 7.54 8.04
CA LYS A 65 -11.42 8.36 7.25
C LYS A 65 -12.10 9.14 6.12
N ARG A 66 -13.12 8.57 5.46
CA ARG A 66 -13.92 9.27 4.44
C ARG A 66 -14.77 10.39 5.04
N LYS A 67 -15.34 10.21 6.23
CA LYS A 67 -16.11 11.25 6.94
C LYS A 67 -15.20 12.39 7.37
N GLU A 68 -14.01 12.08 7.89
CA GLU A 68 -13.02 13.08 8.27
C GLU A 68 -12.52 13.90 7.08
N ARG A 69 -12.21 13.27 5.93
CA ARG A 69 -11.83 14.02 4.71
C ARG A 69 -12.95 14.96 4.25
N LYS A 70 -14.20 14.50 4.25
CA LYS A 70 -15.36 15.35 3.91
C LYS A 70 -15.57 16.50 4.90
N GLN A 71 -15.39 16.26 6.20
CA GLN A 71 -15.50 17.32 7.21
C GLN A 71 -14.42 18.40 7.03
N LYS A 72 -13.19 18.00 6.69
CA LYS A 72 -12.10 18.94 6.40
C LYS A 72 -12.35 19.77 5.14
N GLU A 73 -12.80 19.13 4.06
CA GLU A 73 -13.18 19.82 2.81
C GLU A 73 -14.32 20.82 3.04
N MET A 74 -15.35 20.43 3.82
CA MET A 74 -16.45 21.32 4.17
C MET A 74 -16.02 22.47 5.09
N ALA A 75 -15.11 22.23 6.05
CA ALA A 75 -14.58 23.28 6.91
C ALA A 75 -13.78 24.31 6.12
N GLU A 76 -12.94 23.86 5.19
CA GLU A 76 -12.14 24.73 4.32
C GLU A 76 -13.02 25.59 3.39
N GLU A 77 -14.13 25.04 2.89
CA GLU A 77 -15.13 25.82 2.14
C GLU A 77 -15.86 26.86 3.00
N VAL A 78 -16.14 26.55 4.26
CA VAL A 78 -16.76 27.49 5.20
C VAL A 78 -15.79 28.61 5.56
N GLU A 79 -14.51 28.30 5.81
CA GLU A 79 -13.46 29.30 6.06
C GLU A 79 -13.30 30.26 4.88
N LYS A 80 -13.27 29.74 3.64
CA LYS A 80 -13.23 30.56 2.43
C LYS A 80 -14.44 31.49 2.29
N LYS A 81 -15.64 31.02 2.64
CA LYS A 81 -16.87 31.83 2.62
C LYS A 81 -16.88 32.93 3.68
N ILE A 82 -16.39 32.63 4.89
CA ILE A 82 -16.24 33.63 5.96
C ILE A 82 -15.25 34.72 5.52
N GLU A 83 -14.10 34.35 4.95
CA GLU A 83 -13.14 35.33 4.43
C GLU A 83 -13.73 36.19 3.30
N GLU A 84 -14.53 35.62 2.40
CA GLU A 84 -15.19 36.37 1.33
C GLU A 84 -16.24 37.35 1.88
N GLU A 85 -17.02 36.96 2.90
CA GLU A 85 -17.97 37.85 3.58
C GLU A 85 -17.27 38.99 4.32
N GLU A 86 -16.16 38.72 5.02
CA GLU A 86 -15.36 39.75 5.68
C GLU A 86 -14.73 40.74 4.68
N LYS A 87 -14.26 40.24 3.53
CA LYS A 87 -13.75 41.09 2.43
C LYS A 87 -14.85 41.94 1.80
N LYS A 88 -16.10 41.47 1.77
CA LYS A 88 -17.27 42.25 1.33
C LYS A 88 -17.67 43.32 2.35
N LYS A 89 -17.72 42.98 3.64
CA LYS A 89 -18.03 43.93 4.73
C LYS A 89 -16.98 45.03 4.92
N LYS A 90 -15.72 44.80 4.55
CA LYS A 90 -14.65 45.83 4.55
C LYS A 90 -14.64 46.73 3.32
N LYS A 91 -15.49 46.45 2.31
CA LYS A 91 -15.60 47.21 1.06
C LYS A 91 -16.81 48.15 1.02
N GLU A 92 -17.73 48.04 1.97
CA GLU A 92 -18.81 49.00 2.28
C GLU A 92 -18.33 50.01 3.33
#